data_AF-A0A1F9DL77-F1
#
_entry.id   AF-A0A1F9DL77-F1
#
_cell.length_a   1.000
_cell.length_b   1.000
_cell.length_c   1.000
_cell.angle_alpha   90.00
_cell.angle_beta   90.00
_cell.angle_gamma   90.00
#
_symmetry.space_group_name_H-M   'P 1'
#
loop_
_entity.id
_entity.type
_entity.pdbx_description
1 polymer ?
#
loop_
_entity_poly.entity_id
_entity_poly.type
_entity_poly.pdbx_seq_one_letter_code
_entity_poly.pdbx_strand_id
1 'polypeptide(L)'
;MDVNIIYNVEHEISLGIPIATYFYLTGLSAGSFIISTFAYGFGMTKFKPLGKIGVIMATLILVIAPMILLIDLEQPLRFWHLIFYLRITSPITWGTFLLTLYPMNCVVYGYFMFKGDMKKTKIFGLIGIPLALMVHGYTGFILALGKDIMEYGHYASYLSRLSHGLRACHDDFGSDYQRLYYSKGKRARSDSPLRSGKISDCQYCFGSYFDRY
;
A
#
# COMPACT_ATOMS: atom_id res chain seq x y z
N MET A 1 4.18 30.45 22.55
CA MET A 1 3.55 29.14 22.25
C MET A 1 4.69 28.22 21.91
N ASP A 2 5.13 27.40 22.87
CA ASP A 2 6.21 26.44 22.65
C ASP A 2 5.68 25.31 21.76
N VAL A 3 6.24 25.19 20.56
CA VAL A 3 5.88 24.12 19.62
C VAL A 3 6.55 22.85 20.10
N ASN A 4 5.77 22.00 20.76
CA ASN A 4 6.24 20.68 21.20
C ASN A 4 6.22 19.74 20.00
N ILE A 5 7.36 19.56 19.34
CA ILE A 5 7.51 18.67 18.19
C ILE A 5 7.72 17.26 18.73
N ILE A 6 6.68 16.42 18.68
CA ILE A 6 6.77 15.02 19.07
C ILE A 6 7.36 14.25 17.88
N TYR A 7 8.66 13.97 17.92
CA TYR A 7 9.41 13.35 16.81
C TYR A 7 9.18 11.85 16.66
N ASN A 8 8.52 11.22 17.63
CA ASN A 8 8.31 9.77 17.71
C ASN A 8 6.82 9.45 17.60
N VAL A 9 6.21 9.82 16.48
CA VAL A 9 4.94 9.21 16.07
C VAL A 9 5.32 7.91 15.39
N GLU A 10 4.93 6.77 15.97
CA GLU A 10 5.06 5.51 15.26
C GLU A 10 4.24 5.60 13.98
N HIS A 11 4.90 5.50 12.84
CA HIS A 11 4.21 5.38 11.57
C HIS A 11 3.61 3.99 11.51
N GLU A 12 2.28 3.90 11.66
CA GLU A 12 1.59 2.65 11.46
C GLU A 12 1.92 2.08 10.07
N ILE A 13 2.23 0.79 10.07
CA ILE A 13 2.63 0.05 8.88
C ILE A 13 1.40 0.03 7.95
N SER A 14 1.47 0.74 6.82
CA SER A 14 0.31 0.88 5.91
C SER A 14 -0.21 -0.45 5.32
N LEU A 15 0.55 -1.54 5.43
CA LEU A 15 0.16 -2.88 5.01
C LEU A 15 0.28 -3.84 6.21
N GLY A 16 -0.77 -3.88 7.04
CA GLY A 16 -0.87 -4.82 8.16
C GLY A 16 -1.19 -6.26 7.73
N ILE A 17 -1.13 -7.17 8.70
CA ILE A 17 -1.63 -8.56 8.60
C ILE A 17 -3.07 -8.66 8.01
N PRO A 18 -4.05 -7.81 8.40
CA PRO A 18 -5.40 -7.88 7.82
C PRO A 18 -5.43 -7.64 6.31
N ILE A 19 -4.66 -6.67 5.81
CA ILE A 19 -4.52 -6.40 4.37
C ILE A 19 -3.90 -7.59 3.64
N ALA A 20 -2.84 -8.18 4.18
CA ALA A 20 -2.17 -9.33 3.58
C ALA A 20 -3.11 -10.55 3.51
N THR A 21 -3.87 -10.77 4.58
CA THR A 21 -4.88 -11.83 4.67
C THR A 21 -6.00 -11.61 3.66
N TYR A 22 -6.48 -10.37 3.53
CA TYR A 22 -7.45 -9.99 2.50
C TYR A 22 -6.95 -10.36 1.09
N PHE A 23 -5.74 -9.95 0.71
CA PHE A 23 -5.18 -10.25 -0.62
C PHE A 23 -5.02 -11.75 -0.86
N TYR A 24 -4.56 -12.48 0.15
CA TYR A 24 -4.44 -13.94 0.10
C TYR A 24 -5.79 -14.60 -0.17
N LEU A 25 -6.82 -14.22 0.60
CA LEU A 25 -8.17 -14.76 0.46
C LEU A 25 -8.81 -14.40 -0.89
N THR A 26 -8.70 -13.15 -1.34
CA THR A 26 -9.23 -12.76 -2.65
C THR A 26 -8.55 -13.52 -3.78
N GLY A 27 -7.23 -13.74 -3.71
CA GLY A 27 -6.49 -14.54 -4.68
C GLY A 27 -6.91 -16.01 -4.67
N LEU A 28 -7.12 -16.60 -3.50
CA LEU A 28 -7.61 -17.99 -3.36
C LEU A 28 -9.02 -18.14 -3.96
N SER A 29 -9.86 -17.13 -3.78
CA SER A 29 -11.18 -17.08 -4.43
C SER A 29 -11.06 -17.02 -5.96
N ALA A 30 -10.21 -16.16 -6.51
CA ALA A 30 -10.01 -16.07 -7.96
C ALA A 30 -9.58 -17.39 -8.58
N GLY A 31 -8.60 -18.07 -7.96
CA GLY A 31 -8.15 -19.39 -8.40
C GLY A 31 -9.28 -20.41 -8.37
N SER A 32 -10.05 -20.44 -7.28
CA SER A 32 -11.20 -21.33 -7.11
C SER A 32 -12.30 -21.07 -8.15
N PHE A 33 -12.55 -19.80 -8.47
CA PHE A 33 -13.50 -19.39 -9.51
C PHE A 33 -13.02 -19.82 -10.91
N ILE A 34 -11.75 -19.57 -11.26
CA ILE A 34 -11.18 -19.95 -12.57
C ILE A 34 -11.24 -21.46 -12.78
N ILE A 35 -10.91 -22.27 -11.76
CA ILE A 35 -11.04 -23.74 -11.82
C ILE A 35 -12.49 -24.14 -12.09
N SER A 36 -13.45 -23.47 -11.46
CA SER A 36 -14.87 -23.69 -11.74
C SER A 36 -15.26 -23.33 -13.17
N THR A 37 -14.80 -22.18 -13.66
CA THR A 37 -15.06 -21.75 -15.03
C THR A 37 -14.41 -22.67 -16.06
N PHE A 38 -13.24 -23.27 -15.80
CA PHE A 38 -12.69 -24.28 -16.70
C PHE A 38 -13.56 -25.53 -16.79
N ALA A 39 -14.16 -25.96 -15.68
CA ALA A 39 -15.07 -27.10 -15.66
C ALA A 39 -16.38 -26.85 -16.43
N TYR A 40 -17.05 -25.73 -16.16
CA TYR A 40 -18.40 -25.47 -16.65
C TYR A 40 -18.49 -24.44 -17.78
N GLY A 41 -17.60 -23.45 -17.81
CA GLY A 41 -17.49 -22.46 -18.87
C GLY A 41 -16.91 -23.06 -20.15
N PHE A 42 -15.70 -23.64 -20.06
CA PHE A 42 -15.06 -24.30 -21.20
C PHE A 42 -15.55 -25.75 -21.41
N GLY A 43 -16.25 -26.33 -20.44
CA GLY A 43 -16.86 -27.65 -20.56
C GLY A 43 -15.90 -28.83 -20.42
N MET A 44 -14.73 -28.62 -19.81
CA MET A 44 -13.74 -29.67 -19.61
C MET A 44 -14.22 -30.72 -18.60
N THR A 45 -14.45 -31.95 -19.06
CA THR A 45 -15.01 -33.03 -18.23
C THR A 45 -14.12 -33.42 -17.05
N LYS A 46 -12.80 -33.29 -17.20
CA LYS A 46 -11.80 -33.59 -16.15
C LYS A 46 -11.97 -32.74 -14.89
N PHE A 47 -12.44 -31.50 -15.02
CA PHE A 47 -12.56 -30.54 -13.91
C PHE A 47 -13.97 -30.45 -13.31
N LYS A 48 -14.96 -31.15 -13.87
CA LYS A 48 -16.34 -31.18 -13.34
C LYS A 48 -16.47 -31.42 -11.83
N PRO A 49 -15.77 -32.39 -11.21
CA PRO A 49 -15.89 -32.60 -9.76
C PRO A 49 -15.34 -31.41 -8.96
N LEU A 50 -14.26 -30.80 -9.43
CA LEU A 50 -13.64 -29.64 -8.80
C LEU A 50 -14.45 -28.36 -9.04
N GLY A 51 -15.24 -28.28 -10.12
CA GLY A 51 -15.92 -27.05 -10.48
C GLY A 51 -17.03 -26.64 -9.50
N LYS A 52 -17.77 -27.60 -8.94
CA LYS A 52 -18.80 -27.30 -7.93
C LYS A 52 -18.18 -26.82 -6.63
N ILE A 53 -17.11 -27.49 -6.18
CA ILE A 53 -16.39 -27.12 -4.96
C ILE A 53 -15.76 -25.73 -5.14
N GLY A 54 -15.15 -25.48 -6.31
CA GLY A 54 -14.49 -24.21 -6.62
C GLY A 54 -15.41 -23.00 -6.54
N VAL A 55 -16.64 -23.08 -7.06
CA VAL A 55 -17.57 -21.94 -6.98
C VAL A 55 -18.10 -21.71 -5.55
N ILE A 56 -18.32 -22.77 -4.79
CA ILE A 56 -18.74 -22.65 -3.39
C ILE A 56 -17.63 -21.96 -2.59
N MET A 57 -16.39 -22.44 -2.73
CA MET A 57 -15.23 -21.85 -2.06
C MET A 57 -15.01 -20.40 -2.47
N ALA A 58 -15.04 -20.09 -3.77
CA ALA A 58 -14.91 -18.73 -4.26
C ALA A 58 -15.98 -17.80 -3.65
N THR A 59 -17.23 -18.25 -3.63
CA THR A 59 -18.34 -17.44 -3.09
C THR A 59 -18.18 -17.19 -1.59
N LEU A 60 -17.87 -18.22 -0.81
CA LEU A 60 -17.70 -18.08 0.65
C LEU A 60 -16.53 -17.14 1.00
N ILE A 61 -15.40 -17.32 0.33
CA ILE A 61 -14.21 -16.50 0.59
C ILE A 61 -14.44 -15.05 0.19
N LEU A 62 -15.19 -14.79 -0.88
CA LEU A 62 -15.55 -13.42 -1.29
C LEU A 62 -16.54 -12.72 -0.36
N VAL A 63 -17.23 -13.43 0.52
CA VAL A 63 -18.01 -12.79 1.59
C VAL A 63 -17.10 -12.44 2.75
N ILE A 64 -16.15 -13.31 3.10
CA ILE A 64 -15.27 -13.14 4.26
C ILE A 64 -14.20 -12.07 4.00
N ALA A 65 -13.56 -12.08 2.83
CA ALA A 65 -12.49 -11.16 2.47
C ALA A 65 -12.88 -9.67 2.62
N PRO A 66 -14.00 -9.17 2.05
CA PRO A 66 -14.39 -7.78 2.22
C PRO A 66 -14.81 -7.44 3.66
N MET A 67 -15.24 -8.42 4.46
CA MET A 67 -15.52 -8.16 5.88
C MET A 67 -14.25 -7.84 6.66
N ILE A 68 -13.15 -8.53 6.38
CA ILE A 68 -11.83 -8.21 6.96
C ILE A 68 -11.40 -6.80 6.52
N LEU A 69 -11.61 -6.46 5.26
CA LEU A 69 -11.32 -5.13 4.73
C LEU A 69 -12.15 -4.02 5.40
N LEU A 70 -13.42 -4.28 5.72
CA LEU A 70 -14.27 -3.31 6.41
C LEU A 70 -13.84 -3.08 7.86
N ILE A 71 -13.37 -4.12 8.56
CA ILE A 71 -12.87 -4.02 9.94
C ILE A 71 -11.57 -3.22 10.01
N ASP A 72 -10.74 -3.33 8.97
CA ASP A 72 -9.48 -2.59 8.86
C ASP A 72 -9.68 -1.08 8.61
N LEU A 73 -10.89 -0.67 8.22
CA LEU A 73 -11.21 0.73 8.00
C LEU A 73 -11.35 1.48 9.33
N GLU A 74 -10.62 2.59 9.52
CA GLU A 74 -10.71 3.43 10.74
C GLU A 74 -12.15 3.87 11.07
N GLN A 75 -12.99 4.02 10.06
CA GLN A 75 -14.40 4.41 10.19
C GLN A 75 -15.32 3.52 9.34
N PRO A 76 -15.64 2.29 9.79
CA PRO A 76 -16.34 1.29 8.98
C PRO A 76 -17.76 1.73 8.58
N LEU A 77 -18.45 2.46 9.46
CA LEU A 77 -19.81 2.96 9.21
C LEU A 77 -19.86 4.02 8.09
N ARG A 78 -18.72 4.61 7.72
CA ARG A 78 -18.64 5.63 6.67
C ARG A 78 -18.51 5.02 5.28
N PHE A 79 -18.34 3.71 5.15
CA PHE A 79 -18.24 3.01 3.86
C PHE A 79 -19.40 3.35 2.90
N TRP A 80 -20.62 3.52 3.41
CA TRP A 80 -21.78 3.90 2.61
C TRP A 80 -21.60 5.23 1.84
N HIS A 81 -20.84 6.18 2.40
CA HIS A 81 -20.54 7.43 1.69
C HIS A 81 -19.75 7.18 0.41
N LEU A 82 -18.92 6.13 0.36
CA LEU A 82 -18.14 5.77 -0.83
C LEU A 82 -19.04 5.31 -1.99
N ILE A 83 -20.19 4.71 -1.69
CA ILE A 83 -21.16 4.25 -2.70
C ILE A 83 -21.99 5.41 -3.23
N PHE A 84 -22.39 6.36 -2.38
CA PHE A 84 -23.25 7.48 -2.78
C PHE A 84 -22.49 8.70 -3.32
N TYR A 85 -21.27 8.97 -2.84
CA TYR A 85 -20.43 10.10 -3.26
C TYR A 85 -19.27 9.64 -4.15
N LEU A 86 -19.60 9.29 -5.38
CA LEU A 86 -18.67 8.71 -6.33
C LEU A 86 -17.81 9.80 -7.01
N ARG A 87 -16.48 9.65 -6.91
CA ARG A 87 -15.53 10.46 -7.66
C ARG A 87 -14.84 9.58 -8.70
N ILE A 88 -15.29 9.64 -9.95
CA ILE A 88 -14.87 8.73 -11.05
C ILE A 88 -13.36 8.83 -11.35
N THR A 89 -12.72 9.95 -11.02
CA THR A 89 -11.27 10.13 -11.15
C THR A 89 -10.46 9.39 -10.10
N SER A 90 -11.08 8.91 -9.01
CA SER A 90 -10.39 8.20 -7.94
C SER A 90 -10.27 6.71 -8.26
N PRO A 91 -9.06 6.13 -8.14
CA PRO A 91 -8.87 4.68 -8.25
C PRO A 91 -9.76 3.89 -7.28
N ILE A 92 -9.93 4.40 -6.05
CA ILE A 92 -10.70 3.74 -4.99
C ILE A 92 -12.16 3.50 -5.41
N THR A 93 -12.76 4.46 -6.13
CA THR A 93 -14.13 4.35 -6.64
C THR A 93 -14.28 3.20 -7.64
N TRP A 94 -13.30 3.04 -8.55
CA TRP A 94 -13.28 1.89 -9.47
C TRP A 94 -13.14 0.56 -8.73
N GLY A 95 -12.33 0.54 -7.67
CA GLY A 95 -12.22 -0.60 -6.77
C GLY A 95 -13.55 -1.02 -6.16
N THR A 96 -14.32 -0.06 -5.63
CA THR A 96 -15.64 -0.34 -5.04
C THR A 96 -16.59 -1.00 -6.03
N PHE A 97 -16.61 -0.56 -7.28
CA PHE A 97 -17.44 -1.19 -8.33
C PHE A 97 -16.99 -2.61 -8.65
N LEU A 98 -15.68 -2.82 -8.84
CA LEU A 98 -15.12 -4.14 -9.13
C LEU A 98 -15.37 -5.13 -7.98
N LEU A 99 -15.19 -4.67 -6.73
CA LEU A 99 -15.38 -5.45 -5.52
C LEU A 99 -16.86 -5.79 -5.25
N THR A 100 -17.80 -5.01 -5.80
CA THR A 100 -19.24 -5.29 -5.71
C THR A 100 -19.71 -6.20 -6.84
N LEU A 101 -19.27 -5.94 -8.08
CA LEU A 101 -19.67 -6.69 -9.26
C LEU A 101 -19.15 -8.13 -9.26
N TYR A 102 -17.95 -8.36 -8.72
CA TYR A 102 -17.32 -9.69 -8.75
C TYR A 102 -18.01 -10.73 -7.88
N PRO A 103 -18.23 -10.51 -6.56
CA PRO A 103 -19.02 -11.41 -5.74
C PRO A 103 -20.44 -11.61 -6.27
N MET A 104 -21.06 -10.53 -6.78
CA MET A 104 -22.39 -10.60 -7.39
C MET A 104 -22.40 -11.56 -8.59
N ASN A 105 -21.41 -11.46 -9.48
CA ASN A 105 -21.26 -12.39 -10.60
C ASN A 105 -20.99 -13.83 -10.13
N CYS A 106 -20.17 -14.03 -9.09
CA CYS A 106 -19.91 -15.36 -8.52
C CYS A 106 -21.19 -16.02 -7.99
N VAL A 107 -22.04 -15.27 -7.28
CA VAL A 107 -23.34 -15.77 -6.79
C VAL A 107 -24.27 -16.11 -7.95
N VAL A 108 -24.38 -15.25 -8.95
CA VAL A 108 -25.23 -15.49 -10.14
C VAL A 108 -24.75 -16.72 -10.93
N TYR A 109 -23.44 -16.84 -11.14
CA TYR A 109 -22.82 -17.99 -11.78
C TYR A 109 -23.09 -19.28 -11.00
N GLY A 110 -22.86 -19.27 -9.69
CA GLY A 110 -23.15 -20.42 -8.81
C GLY A 110 -24.62 -20.82 -8.86
N TYR A 111 -25.54 -19.85 -8.80
CA TYR A 111 -26.98 -20.09 -8.88
C TYR A 111 -27.39 -20.81 -10.18
N PHE A 112 -26.95 -20.33 -11.34
CA PHE A 112 -27.26 -20.98 -12.62
C PHE A 112 -26.60 -22.35 -12.78
N MET A 113 -25.40 -22.51 -12.20
CA MET A 113 -24.70 -23.79 -12.18
C MET A 113 -25.47 -24.85 -11.38
N PHE A 114 -26.02 -24.52 -10.19
CA PHE A 114 -26.84 -25.44 -9.41
C PHE A 114 -28.22 -25.70 -10.02
N LYS A 115 -28.78 -24.71 -10.72
CA LYS A 115 -30.04 -24.87 -11.48
C LYS A 115 -29.89 -25.80 -12.71
N GLY A 116 -28.66 -26.10 -13.13
CA GLY A 116 -28.39 -26.93 -14.31
C GLY A 116 -28.56 -26.21 -15.65
N ASP A 117 -28.71 -24.88 -15.65
CA ASP A 117 -28.81 -24.10 -16.88
C ASP A 117 -27.41 -23.86 -17.47
N MET A 118 -26.95 -24.84 -18.25
CA MET A 118 -25.58 -24.86 -18.80
C MET A 118 -25.30 -23.70 -19.76
N LYS A 119 -26.31 -23.16 -20.45
CA LYS A 119 -26.11 -22.01 -21.37
C LYS A 119 -25.75 -20.75 -20.57
N LYS A 120 -26.52 -20.44 -19.53
CA LYS A 120 -26.25 -19.28 -18.68
C LYS A 120 -24.98 -19.45 -17.85
N THR A 121 -24.76 -20.66 -17.33
CA THR A 121 -23.53 -20.99 -16.59
C THR A 121 -22.28 -20.70 -17.43
N LYS A 122 -22.29 -21.06 -18.71
CA LYS A 122 -21.19 -20.74 -19.63
C LYS A 122 -21.00 -19.24 -19.82
N ILE A 123 -22.08 -18.50 -20.05
CA ILE A 123 -22.04 -17.04 -20.28
C ILE A 123 -21.47 -16.33 -19.06
N PHE A 124 -22.04 -16.56 -17.86
CA PHE A 124 -21.58 -15.89 -16.64
C PHE A 124 -20.19 -16.36 -16.19
N GLY A 125 -19.82 -17.61 -16.47
CA GLY A 125 -18.45 -18.09 -16.28
C GLY A 125 -17.47 -17.32 -17.18
N LEU A 126 -17.79 -17.20 -18.47
CA LEU A 126 -16.91 -16.53 -19.45
C LEU A 126 -16.78 -15.03 -19.17
N ILE A 127 -17.87 -14.37 -18.78
CA ILE A 127 -17.87 -12.96 -18.34
C ILE A 127 -17.11 -12.79 -17.02
N GLY A 128 -17.14 -13.79 -16.14
CA GLY A 128 -16.45 -13.75 -14.87
C GLY A 128 -14.93 -13.77 -14.98
N ILE A 129 -14.35 -14.34 -16.04
CA ILE A 129 -12.89 -14.36 -16.25
C ILE A 129 -12.30 -12.95 -16.41
N PRO A 130 -12.72 -12.11 -17.38
CA PRO A 130 -12.19 -10.77 -17.51
C PRO A 130 -12.47 -9.94 -16.26
N LEU A 131 -13.64 -10.14 -15.64
CA LEU A 131 -14.00 -9.42 -14.43
C LEU A 131 -13.09 -9.80 -13.24
N ALA A 132 -12.77 -11.09 -13.08
CA ALA A 132 -11.79 -11.55 -12.09
C ALA A 132 -10.40 -10.96 -12.36
N LEU A 133 -9.95 -10.97 -13.62
CA LEU A 133 -8.66 -10.38 -14.00
C LEU A 133 -8.62 -8.87 -13.74
N MET A 134 -9.70 -8.15 -14.00
CA MET A 134 -9.79 -6.72 -13.73
C MET A 134 -9.73 -6.42 -12.22
N VAL A 135 -10.46 -7.17 -11.39
CA VAL A 135 -10.42 -7.02 -9.93
C VAL A 135 -9.01 -7.24 -9.41
N HIS A 136 -8.34 -8.31 -9.84
CA HIS A 136 -7.01 -8.67 -9.36
C HIS A 136 -5.92 -7.75 -9.92
N GLY A 137 -6.05 -7.34 -11.18
CA GLY A 137 -5.19 -6.33 -11.79
C GLY A 137 -5.32 -4.98 -11.08
N TYR A 138 -6.55 -4.56 -10.76
CA TYR A 138 -6.80 -3.36 -9.97
C TYR A 138 -6.19 -3.45 -8.57
N THR A 139 -6.33 -4.59 -7.87
CA THR A 139 -5.68 -4.76 -6.57
C THR A 139 -4.16 -4.67 -6.66
N GLY A 140 -3.55 -5.23 -7.71
CA GLY A 140 -2.11 -5.10 -7.96
C GLY A 140 -1.70 -3.66 -8.26
N PHE A 141 -2.52 -2.92 -9.01
CA PHE A 141 -2.31 -1.49 -9.26
C PHE A 141 -2.34 -0.66 -7.97
N ILE A 142 -3.30 -0.92 -7.07
CA ILE A 142 -3.35 -0.24 -5.77
C ILE A 142 -2.13 -0.59 -4.90
N LEU A 143 -1.69 -1.85 -4.90
CA LEU A 143 -0.48 -2.26 -4.20
C LEU A 143 0.78 -1.59 -4.76
N ALA A 144 0.87 -1.43 -6.08
CA ALA A 144 1.97 -0.72 -6.71
C ALA A 144 2.00 0.76 -6.30
N LEU A 145 0.86 1.44 -6.34
CA LEU A 145 0.74 2.82 -5.84
C LEU A 145 1.09 2.93 -4.36
N GLY A 146 0.63 1.98 -3.54
CA GLY A 146 0.96 1.92 -2.12
C GLY A 146 2.46 1.74 -1.87
N LYS A 147 3.11 0.84 -2.62
CA LYS A 147 4.56 0.60 -2.52
C LYS A 147 5.35 1.87 -2.84
N ASP A 148 4.98 2.58 -3.90
CA ASP A 148 5.65 3.82 -4.29
C ASP A 148 5.51 4.90 -3.21
N ILE A 149 4.32 5.01 -2.59
CA ILE A 149 4.09 5.91 -1.45
C ILE A 149 4.93 5.51 -0.23
N MET A 150 5.02 4.21 0.08
CA MET A 150 5.82 3.70 1.20
C MET A 150 7.32 3.90 0.98
N GLU A 151 7.80 3.65 -0.23
CA GLU A 151 9.20 3.85 -0.60
C GLU A 151 9.57 5.34 -0.57
N TYR A 152 8.72 6.22 -1.12
CA TYR A 152 8.87 7.68 -0.98
C TYR A 152 8.85 8.13 0.48
N GLY A 153 7.99 7.55 1.32
CA GLY A 153 7.93 7.84 2.75
C GLY A 153 9.25 7.51 3.47
N HIS A 154 9.87 6.38 3.14
CA HIS A 154 11.20 6.02 3.63
C HIS A 154 12.29 6.97 3.13
N TYR A 155 12.29 7.34 1.85
CA TYR A 155 13.25 8.30 1.29
C TYR A 155 13.08 9.70 1.90
N ALA A 156 11.86 10.18 2.08
CA ALA A 156 11.57 11.46 2.70
C ALA A 156 11.99 11.48 4.18
N SER A 157 11.78 10.38 4.90
CA SER A 157 12.25 10.20 6.28
C SER A 157 13.77 10.12 6.40
N TYR A 158 14.43 9.54 5.40
CA TYR A 158 15.88 9.50 5.31
C TYR A 158 16.46 10.90 5.02
N LEU A 159 15.89 11.61 4.04
CA LEU A 159 16.29 12.97 3.67
C LEU A 159 16.02 13.97 4.80
N SER A 160 14.93 13.82 5.56
CA SER A 160 14.64 14.68 6.71
C SER A 160 15.70 14.50 7.81
N ARG A 161 16.08 13.25 8.15
CA ARG A 161 17.19 12.95 9.06
C ARG A 161 18.51 13.50 8.55
N LEU A 162 18.80 13.36 7.26
CA LEU A 162 20.02 13.90 6.66
C LEU A 162 20.06 15.43 6.73
N SER A 163 18.93 16.10 6.48
CA SER A 163 18.80 17.56 6.57
C SER A 163 18.95 18.10 8.01
N HIS A 164 18.54 17.31 9.00
CA HIS A 164 18.74 17.63 10.42
C HIS A 164 20.20 17.41 10.83
N GLY A 165 20.84 16.33 10.38
CA GLY A 165 22.27 16.11 10.59
C GLY A 165 23.13 17.22 9.97
N LEU A 166 22.77 17.68 8.77
CA LEU A 166 23.40 18.83 8.11
C LEU A 166 23.19 20.15 8.86
N ARG A 167 21.99 20.39 9.42
CA ARG A 167 21.72 21.58 10.24
C ARG A 167 22.46 21.55 11.57
N ALA A 168 22.48 20.42 12.27
CA ALA A 168 23.24 20.26 13.50
C ALA A 168 24.75 20.48 13.26
N CYS A 169 25.28 19.97 12.16
CA CYS A 169 26.68 20.20 11.78
C CYS A 169 26.97 21.67 11.42
N HIS A 170 26.03 22.35 10.77
CA HIS A 170 26.14 23.78 10.48
C HIS A 170 26.12 24.63 11.77
N ASP A 171 25.26 24.29 12.73
CA ASP A 171 25.15 25.02 14.00
C ASP A 171 26.37 24.78 14.92
N ASP A 172 26.91 23.56 14.96
CA ASP A 172 28.15 23.27 15.69
C ASP A 172 29.36 24.00 15.09
N PHE A 173 29.47 24.04 13.76
CA PHE A 173 30.53 24.78 13.09
C PHE A 173 30.45 26.29 13.35
N GLY A 174 29.23 26.86 13.40
CA GLY A 174 29.01 28.25 13.78
C GLY A 174 29.41 28.54 15.24
N SER A 175 29.04 27.64 16.16
CA SER A 175 29.39 27.72 17.58
C SER A 175 30.90 27.69 17.83
N ASP A 176 31.63 26.77 17.18
CA ASP A 176 33.08 26.67 17.31
C ASP A 176 33.81 27.86 16.69
N TYR A 177 33.31 28.40 15.58
CA TYR A 177 33.85 29.63 14.99
C TYR A 177 33.70 30.82 15.95
N GLN A 178 32.54 30.96 16.61
CA GLN A 178 32.29 32.01 17.59
C GLN A 178 33.15 31.87 18.85
N ARG A 179 33.38 30.64 19.34
CA ARG A 179 34.32 30.38 20.45
C ARG A 179 35.77 30.72 20.09
N LEU A 180 36.22 30.37 18.88
CA LEU A 180 37.56 30.71 18.38
C LEU A 180 37.73 32.21 18.16
N TYR A 181 36.66 32.92 17.78
CA TYR A 181 36.66 34.38 17.65
C TYR A 181 36.78 35.07 19.02
N TYR A 182 36.05 34.57 20.03
CA TYR A 182 36.07 35.14 21.38
C TYR A 182 37.36 34.84 22.15
N SER A 183 37.98 33.67 21.96
CA SER A 183 39.22 33.31 22.66
C SER A 183 40.46 34.07 22.12
N LYS A 184 40.41 34.59 20.89
CA LYS A 184 41.54 35.29 20.26
C LYS A 184 41.53 36.81 20.40
N GLY A 185 40.52 37.43 21.03
CA GLY A 185 40.56 38.82 21.50
C GLY A 185 41.06 39.87 20.47
N LYS A 186 40.76 39.70 19.17
CA LYS A 186 41.26 40.62 18.13
C LYS A 186 40.15 41.13 17.22
N ARG A 187 40.08 42.47 17.15
CA ARG A 187 39.33 43.31 16.20
C ARG A 187 39.40 42.71 14.79
N ALA A 188 38.24 42.37 14.23
CA ALA A 188 38.11 41.95 12.85
C ALA A 188 38.51 43.10 11.92
N ARG A 189 39.65 42.97 11.23
CA ARG A 189 39.92 43.71 10.00
C ARG A 189 39.27 42.90 8.88
N SER A 190 38.27 43.50 8.23
CA SER A 190 37.76 43.06 6.93
C SER A 190 38.93 42.99 5.98
N ASP A 191 39.43 41.78 5.66
CA ASP A 191 40.11 41.45 4.39
C ASP A 191 40.49 39.95 4.35
N SER A 192 39.89 39.23 3.40
CA SER A 192 40.33 37.96 2.76
C SER A 192 40.13 36.60 3.48
N PRO A 193 40.10 35.48 2.72
CA PRO A 193 39.00 35.00 1.90
C PRO A 193 38.33 33.74 2.50
N LEU A 194 37.11 33.43 2.04
CA LEU A 194 36.41 32.16 2.28
C LEU A 194 37.33 30.96 1.98
N ARG A 195 37.99 30.41 3.01
CA ARG A 195 38.74 29.16 2.88
C ARG A 195 37.71 28.04 2.89
N SER A 196 37.44 27.50 1.71
CA SER A 196 36.64 26.30 1.51
C SER A 196 37.14 25.17 2.42
N GLY A 197 36.45 24.93 3.53
CA GLY A 197 36.59 23.70 4.29
C GLY A 197 36.13 22.56 3.40
N LYS A 198 37.04 21.65 3.06
CA LYS A 198 36.69 20.46 2.28
C LYS A 198 35.69 19.63 3.08
N ILE A 199 34.71 19.07 2.37
CA ILE A 199 33.70 18.11 2.86
C ILE A 199 34.35 16.90 3.59
N SER A 200 35.66 16.67 3.42
CA SER A 200 36.42 15.61 4.10
C SER A 200 36.47 15.73 5.63
N ASP A 201 36.26 16.91 6.22
CA ASP A 201 36.31 17.08 7.68
C ASP A 201 35.00 16.64 8.37
N CYS A 202 33.89 16.47 7.62
CA CYS A 202 32.63 15.91 8.13
C CYS A 202 32.67 14.39 8.32
N GLN A 203 33.69 13.71 7.81
CA GLN A 203 33.75 12.25 7.83
C GLN A 203 33.97 11.69 9.25
N TYR A 204 34.53 12.49 10.17
CA TYR A 204 34.71 12.10 11.57
C TYR A 204 33.42 12.15 12.40
N CYS A 205 32.41 12.94 12.03
CA CYS A 205 31.10 12.92 12.72
C CYS A 205 30.21 11.74 12.28
N PHE A 206 30.40 11.23 11.05
CA PHE A 206 29.59 10.14 10.52
C PHE A 206 29.93 8.79 11.15
N GLY A 207 31.19 8.56 11.53
CA GLY A 207 31.65 7.29 12.10
C GLY A 207 31.13 7.01 13.51
N SER A 208 30.92 8.02 14.35
CA SER A 208 30.56 7.82 15.76
C SER A 208 29.06 7.60 16.02
N TYR A 209 28.20 7.74 15.01
CA TYR A 209 26.74 7.55 15.14
C TYR A 209 26.26 6.16 14.68
N PHE A 210 27.05 5.46 13.85
CA PHE A 210 26.71 4.11 13.38
C PHE A 210 27.17 3.00 14.33
N ASP A 211 28.13 3.27 15.24
CA ASP A 211 28.67 2.28 16.18
C ASP A 211 27.82 2.07 17.45
N ARG A 212 26.59 2.63 17.50
CA ARG A 212 25.72 2.54 18.69
C ARG A 212 24.35 1.89 18.44
N TYR A 213 24.10 1.34 17.25
CA TYR A 213 22.90 0.56 16.92
C TYR A 213 23.24 -0.67 16.07
#